data_AF-A0A2D5I0F9-F1
#
_entry.id   AF-A0A2D5I0F9-F1
#
_cell.length_a   1.000
_cell.length_b   1.000
_cell.length_c   1.000
_cell.angle_alpha   90.00
_cell.angle_beta   90.00
_cell.angle_gamma   90.00
#
_symmetry.space_group_name_H-M   'P 1'
#
loop_
_entity.id
_entity.type
_entity.pdbx_description
1 polymer ?
#
loop_
_entity_poly.entity_id
_entity_poly.type
_entity_poly.pdbx_seq_one_letter_code
_entity_poly.pdbx_strand_id
1 'polypeptide(L)'
;SPTPWPKIKLAIQLILSKRLKHLNFSTFEKLGNKAWKDIWSAGQGVGDIRETKRTAEIVSQLIEEYSRAKEQVSKNFSNERNQNL
;
A
#
# COMPACT_ATOMS: atom_id res chain seq x y z
N SER A 1 30.48 -3.08 31.91
CA SER A 1 30.77 -1.91 31.06
C SER A 1 29.46 -1.29 30.62
N PRO A 2 29.29 0.04 30.68
CA PRO A 2 28.04 0.68 30.28
C PRO A 2 27.89 0.56 28.76
N THR A 3 26.79 -0.04 28.31
CA THR A 3 26.57 -0.27 26.87
C THR A 3 26.19 1.04 26.16
N PRO A 4 26.64 1.26 24.92
CA PRO A 4 26.47 2.53 24.20
C PRO A 4 25.08 2.59 23.53
N TRP A 5 24.00 2.51 24.33
CA TRP A 5 22.63 2.45 23.82
C TRP A 5 21.79 3.74 23.73
N PRO A 6 22.24 4.96 24.14
CA PRO A 6 21.35 6.12 24.06
C PRO A 6 21.32 6.80 22.67
N LYS A 7 22.44 6.84 21.93
CA LYS A 7 22.54 7.66 20.69
C LYS A 7 21.91 7.02 19.45
N ILE A 8 22.05 5.70 19.30
CA ILE A 8 21.51 4.96 18.14
C ILE A 8 19.99 4.91 18.20
N LYS A 9 19.42 4.70 19.40
CA LYS A 9 17.97 4.70 19.61
C LYS A 9 17.36 6.06 19.29
N LEU A 10 18.02 7.16 19.67
CA LEU A 10 17.58 8.52 19.35
C LEU A 10 17.64 8.80 17.84
N ALA A 11 18.71 8.37 17.16
CA ALA A 11 18.82 8.53 15.70
C ALA A 11 17.72 7.75 14.95
N ILE A 12 17.46 6.50 15.35
CA ILE A 12 16.37 5.69 14.79
C ILE A 12 15.02 6.35 15.08
N GLN A 13 14.79 6.84 16.30
CA GLN A 13 13.54 7.49 16.69
C GLN A 13 13.32 8.84 15.97
N LEU A 14 14.38 9.60 15.67
CA LEU A 14 14.31 10.83 14.88
C LEU A 14 14.03 10.55 13.38
N ILE A 15 14.61 9.47 12.83
CA ILE A 15 14.35 9.05 11.44
C ILE A 15 12.92 8.52 11.29
N LEU A 16 12.41 7.79 12.29
CA LEU A 16 11.04 7.24 12.27
C LEU A 16 9.98 8.33 12.51
N SER A 17 10.24 9.28 13.40
CA SER A 17 9.27 10.35 13.75
C SER A 17 9.07 11.39 12.65
N LYS A 18 10.09 11.66 11.80
CA LYS A 18 9.97 12.60 10.67
C LYS A 18 9.05 12.12 9.54
N ARG A 19 8.64 10.84 9.53
CA ARG A 19 7.85 10.24 8.43
C ARG A 19 6.42 9.86 8.85
N LEU A 20 5.86 10.53 9.84
CA LEU A 20 4.42 10.52 10.08
C LEU A 20 3.87 11.90 9.74
N LYS A 21 3.58 12.12 8.46
CA LYS A 21 2.73 13.25 8.08
C LYS A 21 1.35 12.95 8.69
N HIS A 22 1.00 13.70 9.72
CA HIS A 22 -0.35 13.68 10.25
C HIS A 22 -1.27 14.18 9.12
N LEU A 23 -1.97 13.25 8.46
CA LEU A 23 -3.05 13.60 7.54
C LEU A 23 -4.16 14.23 8.41
N ASN A 24 -4.21 15.55 8.42
CA ASN A 24 -5.20 16.30 9.19
C ASN A 24 -6.51 16.41 8.38
N PHE A 25 -7.41 15.45 8.62
CA PHE A 25 -8.77 15.46 8.07
C PHE A 25 -9.67 16.55 8.70
N SER A 26 -9.19 17.28 9.73
CA SER A 26 -9.90 18.38 10.39
C SER A 26 -10.13 19.61 9.51
N THR A 27 -9.56 19.65 8.30
CA THR A 27 -9.77 20.74 7.34
C THR A 27 -11.17 20.69 6.69
N PHE A 28 -11.92 19.59 6.84
CA PHE A 28 -13.26 19.44 6.27
C PHE A 28 -14.29 20.41 6.85
N GLU A 29 -14.13 20.88 8.09
CA GLU A 29 -15.06 21.84 8.72
C GLU A 29 -15.10 23.19 7.99
N LYS A 30 -14.03 23.55 7.24
CA LYS A 30 -13.97 24.81 6.48
C LYS A 30 -14.69 24.78 5.13
N LEU A 31 -15.15 23.62 4.65
CA LEU A 31 -15.77 23.48 3.31
C LEU A 31 -17.28 23.81 3.27
N GLY A 32 -17.86 24.24 4.40
CA GLY A 32 -19.26 24.65 4.48
C GLY A 32 -20.26 23.50 4.23
N ASN A 33 -21.54 23.84 4.16
CA ASN A 33 -22.68 22.90 4.20
C ASN A 33 -22.77 21.90 3.02
N LYS A 34 -21.80 21.85 2.09
CA LYS A 34 -21.85 21.00 0.88
C LYS A 34 -20.50 20.37 0.48
N ALA A 35 -19.65 20.03 1.46
CA ALA A 35 -18.33 19.43 1.21
C ALA A 35 -18.34 18.16 0.30
N TRP A 36 -19.45 17.41 0.26
CA TRP A 36 -19.63 16.23 -0.60
C TRP A 36 -19.62 16.55 -2.11
N LYS A 37 -19.79 17.81 -2.50
CA LYS A 37 -19.72 18.23 -3.91
C LYS A 37 -18.29 18.27 -4.43
N ASP A 38 -17.36 18.63 -3.55
CA ASP A 38 -15.98 18.95 -3.92
C ASP A 38 -14.99 17.85 -3.49
N ILE A 39 -15.43 16.90 -2.66
CA ILE A 39 -14.59 15.84 -2.14
C ILE A 39 -15.11 14.47 -2.53
N TRP A 40 -14.22 13.71 -3.18
CA TRP A 40 -14.45 12.34 -3.61
C TRP A 40 -13.46 11.43 -2.89
N SER A 41 -13.95 10.31 -2.35
CA SER A 41 -13.11 9.29 -1.72
C SER A 41 -12.60 8.31 -2.77
N ALA A 42 -11.30 8.05 -2.78
CA ALA A 42 -10.70 7.01 -3.60
C ALA A 42 -9.59 6.27 -2.83
N GLY A 43 -9.47 4.97 -3.05
CA GLY A 43 -8.38 4.17 -2.48
C GLY A 43 -7.05 4.46 -3.17
N GLN A 44 -5.94 4.04 -2.55
CA GLN A 44 -4.59 4.24 -3.09
C GLN A 44 -4.39 3.66 -4.50
N GLY A 45 -5.14 2.62 -4.87
CA GLY A 45 -5.09 1.99 -6.20
C GLY A 45 -5.80 2.76 -7.32
N VAL A 46 -6.43 3.91 -7.06
CA VAL A 46 -7.17 4.65 -8.10
C VAL A 46 -6.25 5.17 -9.21
N GLY A 47 -4.99 5.49 -8.89
CA GLY A 47 -4.01 6.00 -9.86
C GLY A 47 -3.58 4.99 -10.92
N ASP A 48 -3.79 3.69 -10.65
CA ASP A 48 -3.45 2.61 -11.57
C ASP A 48 -4.59 2.28 -12.54
N ILE A 49 -5.78 2.84 -12.34
CA ILE A 49 -6.93 2.65 -13.23
C ILE A 49 -6.73 3.48 -14.50
N ARG A 50 -6.59 2.81 -15.66
CA ARG A 50 -6.33 3.45 -16.96
C ARG A 50 -7.53 3.49 -17.89
N GLU A 51 -8.58 2.75 -17.58
CA GLU A 51 -9.73 2.57 -18.46
C GLU A 51 -10.97 2.18 -17.65
N THR A 52 -12.15 2.50 -18.18
CA THR A 52 -13.43 2.06 -17.63
C THR A 52 -13.85 0.76 -18.31
N LYS A 53 -14.05 -0.29 -17.52
CA LYS A 53 -14.47 -1.62 -17.99
C LYS A 53 -15.82 -2.01 -17.43
N ARG A 54 -16.45 -3.02 -18.03
CA ARG A 54 -17.60 -3.67 -17.41
C ARG A 54 -17.14 -4.41 -16.15
N THR A 55 -17.97 -4.40 -15.12
CA THR A 55 -17.69 -5.13 -13.86
C THR A 55 -17.31 -6.59 -14.12
N ALA A 56 -18.00 -7.26 -15.05
CA ALA A 56 -17.71 -8.66 -15.41
C ALA A 56 -16.29 -8.84 -15.97
N GLU A 57 -15.79 -7.89 -16.75
CA GLU A 57 -14.44 -7.95 -17.32
C GLU A 57 -13.36 -7.75 -16.25
N ILE A 58 -13.61 -6.83 -15.30
CA ILE A 58 -12.72 -6.60 -14.16
C ILE A 58 -12.63 -7.86 -13.30
N VAL A 59 -13.77 -8.45 -12.95
CA VAL A 59 -13.81 -9.68 -12.14
C VAL A 59 -13.10 -10.83 -12.86
N SER A 60 -13.33 -11.00 -14.17
CA SER A 60 -12.64 -12.02 -14.97
C SER A 60 -11.12 -11.83 -14.97
N GLN A 61 -10.64 -10.58 -15.12
CA GLN A 61 -9.21 -10.27 -15.08
C GLN A 61 -8.61 -10.60 -13.72
N LEU A 62 -9.26 -10.22 -12.62
CA LEU A 62 -8.79 -10.50 -11.27
C LEU A 62 -8.64 -12.01 -11.00
N ILE A 63 -9.60 -12.82 -11.47
CA ILE A 63 -9.54 -14.28 -11.32
C ILE A 63 -8.34 -14.87 -12.08
N GLU A 64 -8.11 -14.41 -13.30
CA GLU A 64 -7.00 -14.86 -14.14
C GLU A 64 -5.64 -14.47 -13.53
N GLU A 65 -5.48 -13.20 -13.15
CA GLU A 65 -4.27 -12.65 -12.56
C GLU A 65 -3.91 -13.36 -11.25
N TYR A 66 -4.90 -13.61 -10.39
CA TYR A 66 -4.70 -14.35 -9.15
C TYR A 66 -4.24 -15.79 -9.42
N SER A 67 -4.88 -16.49 -10.36
CA SER A 67 -4.54 -17.87 -10.70
C SER A 67 -3.09 -17.95 -11.22
N ARG A 68 -2.72 -17.02 -12.10
CA ARG A 68 -1.36 -16.90 -12.64
C ARG A 68 -0.33 -16.61 -11.56
N ALA A 69 -0.60 -15.65 -10.67
CA ALA A 69 0.29 -15.29 -9.58
C ALA A 69 0.50 -16.47 -8.61
N LYS A 70 -0.57 -17.20 -8.28
CA LYS A 70 -0.50 -18.40 -7.44
C LYS A 70 0.41 -19.47 -8.04
N GLU A 71 0.26 -19.76 -9.33
CA GLU A 71 1.15 -20.71 -10.02
C GLU A 71 2.60 -20.23 -10.03
N GLN A 72 2.84 -18.94 -10.29
CA GLN A 72 4.18 -18.38 -10.33
C GLN A 72 4.88 -18.51 -8.98
N VAL A 73 4.19 -18.19 -7.87
CA VAL A 73 4.74 -18.36 -6.53
C VAL A 73 5.09 -19.83 -6.25
N SER A 74 4.22 -20.76 -6.64
CA SER A 74 4.48 -22.21 -6.45
C SER A 74 5.68 -22.71 -7.29
N LYS A 75 5.80 -22.25 -8.53
CA LYS A 75 6.93 -22.55 -9.42
C LYS A 75 8.23 -21.98 -8.87
N ASN A 76 8.24 -20.71 -8.46
CA ASN A 76 9.41 -20.06 -7.88
C ASN A 76 9.91 -20.81 -6.64
N PHE A 77 8.99 -21.16 -5.73
CA PHE A 77 9.32 -21.92 -4.53
C PHE A 77 9.89 -23.31 -4.83
N SER A 78 9.46 -23.96 -5.92
CA SER A 78 9.99 -25.25 -6.35
C SER A 78 11.36 -25.12 -6.99
N ASN A 79 11.58 -24.08 -7.80
CA ASN A 79 12.87 -23.81 -8.43
C ASN A 79 13.95 -23.47 -7.39
N GLU A 80 13.62 -22.67 -6.38
CA GLU A 80 14.54 -22.36 -5.27
C GLU A 80 14.95 -23.61 -4.48
N ARG A 81 14.02 -24.53 -4.23
CA ARG A 81 14.36 -25.81 -3.57
C ARG A 81 15.30 -26.68 -4.40
N ASN A 82 15.14 -26.70 -5.72
CA ASN A 82 15.97 -27.52 -6.60
C ASN A 82 17.37 -26.94 -6.84
N GLN A 83 17.56 -25.63 -6.69
CA GLN A 83 18.87 -24.96 -6.84
C GLN A 83 19.73 -25.02 -5.56
N ASN A 84 19.12 -25.31 -4.41
CA ASN A 84 19.81 -25.43 -3.12
C ASN A 84 20.15 -26.89 -2.76
N LEU A 85 20.06 -27.81 -3.72
CA LEU A 85 20.48 -29.22 -3.66
C LEU A 85 21.60 -29.45 -4.68
#